data_AF-A0A528B3S8-F1
#
_entry.id   AF-A0A528B3S8-F1
#
_cell.length_a   1.000
_cell.length_b   1.000
_cell.length_c   1.000
_cell.angle_alpha   90.00
_cell.angle_beta   90.00
_cell.angle_gamma   90.00
#
_symmetry.space_group_name_H-M   'P 1'
#
loop_
_entity.id
_entity.type
_entity.pdbx_description
1 polymer ?
#
loop_
_entity_poly.entity_id
_entity_poly.type
_entity_poly.pdbx_seq_one_letter_code
_entity_poly.pdbx_strand_id
1 'polypeptide(L)'
;MQNLGHIEMLDGTGARHRLDDPSALITEVSPALAVSPAPDGLAELLRDMDNSMRNDVLARRHREGWSAELRQKIAAAGVPGFLAYLEQSLPPHLAAMTLDQWGALEGHPFYPTWKAKPGLPPQEVTALSPEFGARVRLRITALRKKWAYIEK
;
A
#
# COMPACT_ATOMS: atom_id res chain seq x y z
N MET A 1 2.32 -18.22 -10.64
CA MET A 1 1.12 -19.06 -10.39
C MET A 1 0.21 -18.24 -9.50
N GLN A 2 -0.83 -17.59 -10.07
CA GLN A 2 -1.83 -16.90 -9.25
C GLN A 2 -2.80 -17.97 -8.74
N ASN A 3 -2.91 -18.13 -7.42
CA ASN A 3 -3.96 -18.96 -6.85
C ASN A 3 -5.26 -18.15 -6.94
N LEU A 4 -6.15 -18.55 -7.86
CA LEU A 4 -7.48 -17.95 -8.04
C LEU A 4 -8.56 -18.73 -7.28
N GLY A 5 -8.16 -19.69 -6.45
CA GLY A 5 -9.08 -20.49 -5.64
C GLY A 5 -9.77 -19.64 -4.58
N HIS A 6 -11.02 -19.98 -4.30
CA HIS A 6 -11.75 -19.45 -3.14
C HIS A 6 -11.21 -20.08 -1.85
N ILE A 7 -11.25 -19.31 -0.77
CA ILE A 7 -11.05 -19.85 0.57
C ILE A 7 -12.43 -20.18 1.13
N GLU A 8 -12.61 -21.40 1.60
CA GLU A 8 -13.86 -21.89 2.19
C GLU A 8 -13.59 -22.41 3.61
N MET A 9 -14.50 -22.11 4.53
CA MET A 9 -14.58 -22.70 5.85
C MET A 9 -15.52 -23.91 5.80
N LEU A 10 -15.08 -25.03 6.35
CA LEU A 10 -15.90 -26.24 6.52
C LEU A 10 -16.25 -26.35 8.01
N ASP A 11 -17.54 -26.29 8.34
CA ASP A 11 -17.99 -26.36 9.71
C ASP A 11 -18.07 -27.81 10.23
N GLY A 12 -18.38 -27.97 11.53
CA GLY A 12 -18.51 -29.29 12.16
C GLY A 12 -19.67 -30.14 11.63
N THR A 13 -20.57 -29.57 10.81
CA THR A 13 -21.67 -30.27 10.13
C THR A 13 -21.32 -30.66 8.70
N GLY A 14 -20.17 -30.21 8.19
CA GLY A 14 -19.76 -30.37 6.80
C GLY A 14 -20.33 -29.32 5.85
N ALA A 15 -20.99 -28.28 6.37
CA ALA A 15 -21.43 -27.15 5.55
C ALA A 15 -20.22 -26.28 5.16
N ARG A 16 -20.27 -25.72 3.96
CA ARG A 16 -19.21 -24.87 3.40
C ARG A 16 -19.65 -23.42 3.33
N HIS A 17 -18.79 -22.55 3.80
CA HIS A 17 -18.98 -21.11 3.75
C HIS A 17 -17.77 -20.45 3.10
N ARG A 18 -18.00 -19.67 2.05
CA ARG A 18 -16.93 -18.94 1.37
C ARG A 18 -16.51 -17.74 2.21
N LEU A 19 -15.20 -17.49 2.27
CA LEU A 19 -14.60 -16.31 2.88
C LEU A 19 -14.20 -15.32 1.77
N ASP A 20 -14.78 -14.12 1.80
CA ASP A 20 -14.61 -13.12 0.74
C ASP A 20 -13.59 -12.01 1.06
N ASP A 21 -13.18 -11.88 2.33
CA ASP A 21 -12.20 -10.90 2.74
C ASP A 21 -11.17 -11.47 3.75
N PRO A 22 -9.97 -10.86 3.83
CA PRO A 22 -8.92 -11.36 4.73
C PRO A 22 -9.28 -11.27 6.22
N SER A 23 -10.12 -10.33 6.65
CA SER A 23 -10.48 -10.18 8.06
C SER A 23 -11.43 -11.30 8.51
N ALA A 24 -12.32 -11.77 7.64
CA ALA A 24 -13.11 -12.99 7.88
C ALA A 24 -12.21 -14.20 8.10
N LEU A 25 -11.19 -14.39 7.25
CA LEU A 25 -10.21 -15.48 7.44
C LEU A 25 -9.48 -15.38 8.77
N ILE A 26 -8.98 -14.19 9.14
CA ILE A 26 -8.27 -14.04 10.42
C ILE A 26 -9.20 -14.29 11.60
N THR A 27 -10.47 -13.88 11.50
CA THR A 27 -11.48 -14.16 12.54
C THR A 27 -11.62 -15.67 12.76
N GLU A 28 -11.76 -16.44 11.67
CA GLU A 28 -11.88 -17.91 11.73
C GLU A 28 -10.63 -18.61 12.30
N VAL A 29 -9.42 -18.17 11.92
CA VAL A 29 -8.18 -18.82 12.39
C VAL A 29 -7.72 -18.32 13.75
N SER A 30 -8.24 -17.17 14.23
CA SER A 30 -7.79 -16.53 15.47
C SER A 30 -7.80 -17.45 16.70
N PRO A 31 -8.79 -18.36 16.92
CA PRO A 31 -8.78 -19.26 18.08
C PRO A 31 -7.70 -20.34 18.00
N ALA A 32 -7.17 -20.62 16.80
CA ALA A 32 -6.12 -21.61 16.56
C ALA A 32 -4.71 -21.00 16.59
N LEU A 33 -4.59 -19.68 16.69
CA LEU A 33 -3.29 -19.02 16.74
C LEU A 33 -2.60 -19.31 18.09
N ALA A 34 -1.33 -19.69 18.03
CA ALA A 34 -0.50 -19.92 19.21
C ALA A 34 0.00 -18.60 19.86
N VAL A 35 -0.80 -17.53 19.80
CA VAL A 35 -0.50 -16.23 20.39
C VAL A 35 -1.71 -15.72 21.16
N SER A 36 -1.47 -15.09 22.30
CA SER A 36 -2.51 -14.37 23.05
C SER A 36 -2.45 -12.89 22.69
N PRO A 37 -3.42 -12.36 21.94
CA PRO A 37 -3.45 -10.93 21.63
C PRO A 37 -3.67 -10.11 22.91
N ALA A 38 -3.29 -8.83 22.87
CA ALA A 38 -3.73 -7.84 23.84
C ALA A 38 -5.28 -7.75 23.85
N PRO A 39 -5.92 -7.20 24.91
CA PRO A 39 -7.38 -7.17 25.05
C PRO A 39 -8.14 -6.69 23.79
N ASP A 40 -7.60 -5.71 23.07
CA ASP A 40 -8.19 -5.17 21.84
C ASP A 40 -7.39 -5.53 20.57
N GLY A 41 -6.33 -6.33 20.69
CA GLY A 41 -5.34 -6.55 19.64
C GLY A 41 -5.90 -7.23 18.39
N LEU A 42 -6.84 -8.17 18.55
CA LEU A 42 -7.51 -8.79 17.40
C LEU A 42 -8.41 -7.78 16.68
N ALA A 43 -9.17 -6.97 17.42
CA ALA A 43 -10.06 -5.98 16.83
C ALA A 43 -9.28 -4.87 16.10
N GLU A 44 -8.10 -4.48 16.62
CA GLU A 44 -7.18 -3.55 15.96
C GLU A 44 -6.61 -4.12 14.67
N LEU A 45 -6.09 -5.35 14.70
CA LEU A 45 -5.63 -6.05 13.50
C LEU A 45 -6.74 -6.13 12.44
N LEU A 46 -7.95 -6.47 12.90
CA LEU A 46 -9.25 -6.33 12.23
C LEU A 46 -9.31 -5.12 11.29
N ARG A 47 -9.30 -3.97 11.95
CA ARG A 47 -9.47 -2.66 11.34
C ARG A 47 -8.31 -2.30 10.41
N ASP A 48 -7.09 -2.63 10.79
CA ASP A 48 -5.90 -2.31 10.00
C ASP A 48 -5.83 -3.14 8.72
N MET A 49 -6.27 -4.40 8.75
CA MET A 49 -6.36 -5.24 7.57
C MET A 49 -7.40 -4.70 6.57
N ASP A 50 -8.60 -4.36 7.06
CA ASP A 50 -9.63 -3.75 6.22
C ASP A 50 -9.16 -2.42 5.62
N ASN A 51 -8.49 -1.57 6.42
CA ASN A 51 -7.90 -0.32 5.96
C ASN A 51 -6.83 -0.57 4.87
N SER A 52 -5.94 -1.53 5.11
CA SER A 52 -4.88 -1.94 4.18
C SER A 52 -5.48 -2.40 2.84
N MET A 53 -6.49 -3.26 2.87
CA MET A 53 -7.14 -3.77 1.66
C MET A 53 -7.83 -2.66 0.86
N ARG A 54 -8.54 -1.74 1.53
CA ARG A 54 -9.16 -0.59 0.86
C ARG A 54 -8.11 0.30 0.18
N ASN A 55 -6.99 0.55 0.86
CA ASN A 55 -5.91 1.36 0.31
C ASN A 55 -5.21 0.66 -0.88
N ASP A 56 -5.00 -0.66 -0.80
CA ASP A 56 -4.42 -1.45 -1.90
C ASP A 56 -5.31 -1.41 -3.15
N VAL A 57 -6.63 -1.60 -3.00
CA VAL A 57 -7.58 -1.51 -4.11
C VAL A 57 -7.53 -0.14 -4.79
N LEU A 58 -7.47 0.94 -4.01
CA LEU A 58 -7.36 2.30 -4.55
C LEU A 58 -6.01 2.52 -5.27
N ALA A 59 -4.91 2.06 -4.67
CA ALA A 59 -3.57 2.17 -5.24
C ALA A 59 -3.45 1.38 -6.57
N ARG A 60 -4.02 0.17 -6.65
CA ARG A 60 -4.03 -0.64 -7.89
C ARG A 60 -4.81 0.05 -9.01
N ARG A 61 -6.01 0.56 -8.72
CA ARG A 61 -6.81 1.32 -9.70
C ARG A 61 -6.08 2.56 -10.20
N HIS A 62 -5.45 3.31 -9.29
CA HIS A 62 -4.63 4.46 -9.68
C HIS A 62 -3.44 4.03 -10.55
N ARG A 63 -2.77 2.92 -10.19
CA ARG A 63 -1.63 2.39 -10.93
C ARG A 63 -1.99 2.01 -12.35
N GLU A 64 -3.17 1.44 -12.59
CA GLU A 64 -3.61 1.08 -13.94
C GLU A 64 -3.66 2.32 -14.84
N GLY A 65 -4.28 3.40 -14.38
CA GLY A 65 -4.34 4.68 -15.09
C GLY A 65 -2.95 5.30 -15.29
N TRP A 66 -2.15 5.38 -14.22
CA TRP A 66 -0.80 5.94 -14.29
C TRP A 66 0.10 5.16 -15.25
N SER A 67 0.01 3.83 -15.26
CA SER A 67 0.77 2.98 -16.19
C SER A 67 0.32 3.15 -17.63
N ALA A 68 -0.98 3.35 -17.88
CA ALA A 68 -1.48 3.65 -19.22
C ALA A 68 -0.95 4.99 -19.74
N GLU A 69 -0.97 6.03 -18.90
CA GLU A 69 -0.40 7.35 -19.23
C GLU A 69 1.10 7.26 -19.52
N LEU A 70 1.86 6.54 -18.70
CA LEU A 70 3.30 6.34 -18.93
C LEU A 70 3.57 5.62 -20.25
N ARG A 71 2.79 4.58 -20.60
CA ARG A 71 2.92 3.90 -21.90
C ARG A 71 2.69 4.85 -23.08
N GLN A 72 1.70 5.74 -22.99
CA GLN A 72 1.46 6.75 -24.02
C GLN A 72 2.64 7.71 -24.15
N LYS A 73 3.20 8.18 -23.04
CA LYS A 73 4.37 9.07 -23.01
C LYS A 73 5.63 8.41 -23.57
N ILE A 74 5.88 7.15 -23.22
CA ILE A 74 6.99 6.34 -23.74
C ILE A 74 6.88 6.21 -25.26
N ALA A 75 5.70 5.85 -25.76
CA ALA A 75 5.45 5.71 -27.19
C ALA A 75 5.64 7.04 -27.95
N ALA A 76 5.13 8.14 -27.40
CA ALA A 76 5.28 9.48 -28.00
C ALA A 76 6.73 9.96 -28.03
N ALA A 77 7.54 9.58 -27.03
CA ALA A 77 8.97 9.90 -26.99
C ALA A 77 9.81 9.02 -27.94
N GLY A 78 9.27 7.93 -28.48
CA GLY A 78 9.99 7.02 -29.36
C GLY A 78 11.11 6.23 -28.66
N VAL A 79 11.02 6.08 -27.33
CA VAL A 79 12.04 5.42 -26.51
C VAL A 79 11.64 3.98 -26.17
N PRO A 80 12.61 3.07 -25.95
CA PRO A 80 12.34 1.62 -25.91
C PRO A 80 11.59 1.13 -24.65
N GLY A 81 11.42 1.96 -23.62
CA GLY A 81 10.74 1.53 -22.41
C GLY A 81 10.78 2.54 -21.27
N PHE A 82 10.25 2.11 -20.12
CA PHE A 82 10.04 2.96 -18.94
C PHE A 82 11.34 3.57 -18.39
N LEU A 83 12.38 2.76 -18.19
CA LEU A 83 13.64 3.25 -17.63
C LEU A 83 14.32 4.26 -18.58
N ALA A 84 14.40 3.96 -19.88
CA ALA A 84 14.93 4.88 -20.88
C ALA A 84 14.13 6.18 -20.94
N TYR A 85 12.79 6.10 -20.83
CA TYR A 85 11.94 7.28 -20.77
C TYR A 85 12.24 8.15 -19.55
N LEU A 86 12.36 7.55 -18.36
CA LEU A 86 12.69 8.30 -17.13
C LEU A 86 14.06 8.98 -17.24
N GLU A 87 15.08 8.25 -17.71
CA GLU A 87 16.45 8.76 -17.86
C GLU A 87 16.55 9.93 -18.84
N GLN A 88 15.83 9.87 -19.97
CA GLN A 88 15.90 10.89 -21.01
C GLN A 88 14.95 12.07 -20.78
N SER A 89 13.85 11.86 -20.03
CA SER A 89 12.78 12.86 -19.91
C SER A 89 12.79 13.63 -18.59
N LEU A 90 13.51 13.16 -17.56
CA LEU A 90 13.49 13.74 -16.23
C LEU A 90 14.91 13.96 -15.67
N PRO A 91 15.11 15.01 -14.85
CA PRO A 91 16.31 15.11 -14.01
C PRO A 91 16.48 13.86 -13.12
N PRO A 92 17.72 13.44 -12.79
CA PRO A 92 17.97 12.18 -12.08
C PRO A 92 17.17 11.98 -10.79
N HIS A 93 16.99 13.04 -9.99
CA HIS A 93 16.23 12.97 -8.74
C HIS A 93 14.72 12.74 -8.96
N LEU A 94 14.14 13.28 -10.04
CA LEU A 94 12.74 13.03 -10.40
C LEU A 94 12.56 11.66 -11.04
N ALA A 95 13.53 11.20 -11.83
CA ALA A 95 13.54 9.84 -12.37
C ALA A 95 13.56 8.80 -11.25
N ALA A 96 14.48 8.94 -10.29
CA ALA A 96 14.57 8.06 -9.13
C ALA A 96 13.29 8.09 -8.28
N MET A 97 12.77 9.28 -7.97
CA MET A 97 11.53 9.40 -7.20
C MET A 97 10.33 8.78 -7.94
N THR A 98 10.23 8.97 -9.26
CA THR A 98 9.16 8.36 -10.06
C THR A 98 9.27 6.84 -10.05
N LEU A 99 10.50 6.31 -10.15
CA LEU A 99 10.75 4.87 -10.07
C LEU A 99 10.39 4.31 -8.69
N ASP A 100 10.73 4.99 -7.60
CA ASP A 100 10.39 4.57 -6.24
C ASP A 100 8.87 4.59 -6.02
N GLN A 101 8.19 5.67 -6.41
CA GLN A 101 6.74 5.82 -6.27
C GLN A 101 5.97 4.82 -7.14
N TRP A 102 6.42 4.62 -8.38
CA TRP A 102 5.89 3.58 -9.24
C TRP A 102 6.32 2.18 -8.74
N GLY A 103 7.43 2.03 -8.05
CA GLY A 103 7.81 0.76 -7.42
C GLY A 103 6.93 0.40 -6.22
N ALA A 104 6.42 1.41 -5.51
CA ALA A 104 5.78 1.26 -4.21
C ALA A 104 4.43 0.54 -4.19
N LEU A 105 3.88 0.09 -5.34
CA LEU A 105 2.56 -0.59 -5.33
C LEU A 105 2.62 -1.85 -4.49
N GLU A 106 3.62 -2.69 -4.74
CA GLU A 106 3.88 -3.87 -3.95
C GLU A 106 4.68 -3.46 -2.70
N GLY A 107 4.33 -4.02 -1.56
CA GLY A 107 5.01 -3.76 -0.29
C GLY A 107 5.27 -5.09 0.37
N HIS A 108 5.27 -5.15 1.69
CA HIS A 108 5.76 -6.35 2.37
C HIS A 108 4.85 -7.56 2.11
N PRO A 109 5.30 -8.59 1.35
CA PRO A 109 4.43 -9.65 0.85
C PRO A 109 3.92 -10.59 1.96
N PHE A 110 4.52 -10.53 3.15
CA PHE A 110 4.17 -11.36 4.30
C PHE A 110 3.59 -10.56 5.48
N TYR A 111 3.20 -9.29 5.27
CA TYR A 111 2.65 -8.47 6.34
C TYR A 111 1.17 -8.13 6.07
N PRO A 112 0.22 -8.50 6.95
CA PRO A 112 -1.21 -8.42 6.66
C PRO A 112 -1.74 -6.98 6.55
N THR A 113 -1.02 -6.00 7.10
CA THR A 113 -1.44 -4.60 7.19
C THR A 113 -0.48 -3.65 6.45
N TRP A 114 0.23 -4.16 5.44
CA TRP A 114 1.29 -3.46 4.70
C TRP A 114 0.89 -2.13 4.02
N LYS A 115 -0.40 -1.88 3.79
CA LYS A 115 -0.95 -0.61 3.27
C LYS A 115 -1.82 0.13 4.28
N ALA A 116 -1.87 -0.33 5.53
CA ALA A 116 -2.63 0.36 6.57
C ALA A 116 -2.05 1.77 6.79
N LYS A 117 -2.94 2.75 6.88
CA LYS A 117 -2.66 4.16 7.16
C LYS A 117 -3.61 4.64 8.27
N PRO A 118 -3.50 4.09 9.49
CA PRO A 118 -4.39 4.45 10.58
C PRO A 118 -4.32 5.94 10.87
N GLY A 119 -5.47 6.55 11.14
CA GLY A 119 -5.59 7.98 11.41
C GLY A 119 -5.61 8.90 10.18
N LEU A 120 -5.39 8.39 8.97
CA LEU A 120 -5.53 9.17 7.75
C LEU A 120 -6.90 8.92 7.08
N PRO A 121 -7.68 9.97 6.75
CA PRO A 121 -8.86 9.81 5.93
C PRO A 121 -8.47 9.49 4.46
N PRO A 122 -9.37 8.89 3.66
CA PRO A 122 -9.04 8.43 2.30
C PRO A 122 -8.40 9.49 1.40
N GLN A 123 -8.85 10.74 1.47
CA GLN A 123 -8.27 11.83 0.68
C GLN A 123 -6.80 12.11 1.05
N GLU A 124 -6.43 11.97 2.32
CA GLU A 124 -5.05 12.16 2.77
C GLU A 124 -4.17 10.97 2.41
N VAL A 125 -4.73 9.75 2.41
CA VAL A 125 -4.01 8.57 1.90
C VAL A 125 -3.57 8.82 0.46
N THR A 126 -4.46 9.27 -0.41
CA THR A 126 -4.10 9.61 -1.81
C THR A 126 -3.12 10.78 -1.89
N ALA A 127 -3.31 11.83 -1.09
CA ALA A 127 -2.47 13.03 -1.17
C ALA A 127 -1.04 12.83 -0.63
N LEU A 128 -0.84 11.86 0.26
CA LEU A 128 0.41 11.70 1.01
C LEU A 128 1.17 10.41 0.68
N SER A 129 0.54 9.43 0.02
CA SER A 129 1.16 8.12 -0.18
C SER A 129 1.85 8.00 -1.56
N PRO A 130 3.04 7.39 -1.63
CA PRO A 130 3.85 7.33 -2.85
C PRO A 130 3.18 6.59 -4.00
N GLU A 131 2.27 5.66 -3.72
CA GLU A 131 1.54 4.86 -4.71
C GLU A 131 0.72 5.72 -5.68
N PHE A 132 0.39 6.94 -5.26
CA PHE A 132 -0.38 7.92 -6.00
C PHE A 132 0.47 9.04 -6.62
N GLY A 133 1.81 8.87 -6.65
CA GLY A 133 2.72 9.89 -7.15
C GLY A 133 2.73 11.16 -6.28
N ALA A 134 2.46 11.02 -4.97
CA ALA A 134 2.28 12.14 -4.06
C ALA A 134 3.48 13.10 -4.07
N ARG A 135 3.19 14.40 -4.14
CA ARG A 135 4.18 15.48 -3.97
C ARG A 135 3.71 16.39 -2.86
N VAL A 136 4.45 16.40 -1.75
CA VAL A 136 4.08 17.12 -0.55
C VAL A 136 4.86 18.43 -0.42
N ARG A 137 4.19 19.48 0.05
CA ARG A 137 4.85 20.74 0.38
C ARG A 137 5.45 20.63 1.78
N LEU A 138 6.77 20.70 1.87
CA LEU A 138 7.45 20.77 3.16
C LEU A 138 7.22 22.16 3.79
N ARG A 139 6.80 22.17 5.05
CA ARG A 139 6.68 23.39 5.86
C ARG A 139 7.99 23.60 6.61
N ILE A 140 8.69 24.68 6.32
CA ILE A 140 9.91 25.07 7.01
C ILE A 140 9.56 26.16 8.02
N THR A 141 10.00 25.99 9.27
CA THR A 141 9.75 26.95 10.35
C THR A 141 11.05 27.27 11.09
N ALA A 142 11.10 28.44 11.73
CA ALA A 142 12.23 28.83 12.57
C ALA A 142 12.06 28.25 13.99
N LEU A 143 13.07 27.50 14.45
CA LEU A 143 13.13 26.97 15.80
C LEU A 143 14.38 27.51 16.51
N ARG A 144 14.26 27.91 17.78
CA ARG A 144 15.43 28.29 18.59
C ARG A 144 16.32 27.07 18.75
N LYS A 145 17.63 27.21 18.51
CA LYS A 145 18.61 26.11 18.62
C LYS A 145 18.51 25.32 19.93
N LYS A 146 18.26 25.99 21.06
CA LYS A 146 18.11 25.34 22.38
C LYS A 146 16.88 24.41 22.51
N TRP A 147 15.96 24.45 21.56
CA TRP A 147 14.79 23.57 21.49
C TRP A 147 14.95 22.49 20.41
N ALA A 148 16.05 22.52 19.65
CA ALA A 148 16.36 21.48 18.68
C ALA A 148 17.24 20.40 19.34
N TYR A 149 16.83 19.14 19.18
CA TYR A 149 17.70 17.99 19.38
C TYR A 149 18.25 17.55 18.02
N ILE A 150 19.56 17.30 17.94
CA ILE A 150 20.23 16.78 16.75
C ILE A 150 21.01 15.56 17.22
N GLU A 151 20.60 14.39 16.75
CA GLU A 151 21.34 13.14 16.96
C GLU A 151 22.69 13.23 16.23
N LYS A 152 23.75 12.69 16.84
CA LYS A 152 25.12 12.75 16.31
C LYS A 152 25.50 11.46 15.61
#